data_AF-A0A850QYM0-F1
#
_entry.id   AF-A0A850QYM0-F1
#
_cell.length_a   1.000
_cell.length_b   1.000
_cell.length_c   1.000
_cell.angle_alpha   90.00
_cell.angle_beta   90.00
_cell.angle_gamma   90.00
#
_symmetry.space_group_name_H-M   'P 1'
#
loop_
_entity.id
_entity.type
_entity.pdbx_description
1 polymer ?
#
loop_
_entity_poly.entity_id
_entity_poly.type
_entity_poly.pdbx_seq_one_letter_code
_entity_poly.pdbx_strand_id
1 'polypeptide(L)'
;MNIRDLEYLVALAEHKHFRKAAEACYVSQPTLSGQIRKLEDELGVSLLERTSRRVLFTDAGLSLVAQAQKVLLEVKILTELAS
;
A
#
# COMPACT_ATOMS: atom_id res chain seq x y z
N MET A 1 -7.57 9.08 -1.65
CA MET A 1 -6.33 8.59 -1.05
C MET A 1 -6.22 9.16 0.36
N ASN A 2 -5.93 8.31 1.33
CA ASN A 2 -5.63 8.67 2.72
C ASN A 2 -4.40 7.89 3.22
N ILE A 3 -3.96 8.15 4.46
CA ILE A 3 -2.78 7.49 5.05
C ILE A 3 -2.92 5.96 5.09
N ARG A 4 -4.12 5.45 5.34
CA ARG A 4 -4.39 4.01 5.41
C ARG A 4 -4.22 3.32 4.06
N ASP A 5 -4.53 4.01 2.96
CA ASP A 5 -4.25 3.49 1.61
C ASP A 5 -2.73 3.30 1.38
N LEU A 6 -1.91 4.20 1.93
CA LEU A 6 -0.44 4.10 1.88
C LEU A 6 0.09 2.96 2.75
N GLU A 7 -0.46 2.78 3.96
CA GLU A 7 -0.12 1.65 4.85
C GLU A 7 -0.38 0.31 4.15
N TYR A 8 -1.52 0.18 3.47
CA TYR A 8 -1.86 -1.04 2.73
C TYR A 8 -0.93 -1.29 1.56
N LEU A 9 -0.55 -0.25 0.81
CA LEU A 9 0.39 -0.35 -0.29
C LEU A 9 1.77 -0.83 0.20
N VAL A 10 2.28 -0.23 1.27
CA VAL A 10 3.57 -0.62 1.87
C VAL A 10 3.53 -2.03 2.42
N ALA A 11 2.48 -2.42 3.14
CA ALA A 11 2.30 -3.78 3.65
C ALA A 11 2.24 -4.81 2.50
N LEU A 12 1.58 -4.49 1.40
CA LEU A 12 1.53 -5.36 0.24
C LEU A 12 2.92 -5.55 -0.41
N ALA A 13 3.72 -4.49 -0.46
CA ALA A 13 5.09 -4.53 -0.97
C ALA A 13 6.03 -5.36 -0.09
N GLU A 14 5.88 -5.26 1.23
CA GLU A 14 6.67 -6.01 2.21
C GLU A 14 6.35 -7.52 2.14
N HIS A 15 5.06 -7.86 2.18
CA HIS A 15 4.65 -9.27 2.27
C HIS A 15 4.57 -9.98 0.91
N LYS A 16 4.45 -9.24 -0.19
CA LYS A 16 4.25 -9.76 -1.56
C LYS A 16 3.11 -10.77 -1.66
N HIS A 17 2.12 -10.64 -0.79
CA HIS A 17 1.01 -11.57 -0.66
C HIS A 17 -0.19 -10.87 -0.02
N PHE A 18 -1.30 -10.77 -0.75
CA PHE A 18 -2.51 -10.05 -0.30
C PHE A 18 -3.05 -10.51 1.06
N ARG A 19 -3.15 -11.83 1.30
CA ARG A 19 -3.61 -12.35 2.60
C ARG A 19 -2.71 -11.91 3.77
N LYS A 20 -1.40 -12.11 3.66
CA LYS A 20 -0.43 -11.73 4.71
C LYS A 20 -0.41 -10.22 4.96
N ALA A 21 -0.49 -9.42 3.89
CA ALA A 21 -0.60 -7.97 4.02
C ALA A 21 -1.89 -7.54 4.74
N ALA A 22 -3.02 -8.18 4.41
CA ALA A 22 -4.29 -7.88 5.04
C ALA A 22 -4.29 -8.25 6.54
N GLU A 23 -3.69 -9.40 6.89
CA GLU A 23 -3.46 -9.83 8.28
C GLU A 23 -2.61 -8.82 9.04
N ALA A 24 -1.49 -8.35 8.46
CA ALA A 24 -0.63 -7.32 9.06
C ALA A 24 -1.34 -5.97 9.26
N CYS A 25 -2.31 -5.65 8.40
CA CYS A 25 -3.12 -4.44 8.49
C CYS A 25 -4.44 -4.63 9.28
N TYR A 26 -4.65 -5.80 9.90
CA TYR A 26 -5.86 -6.14 10.65
C TYR A 26 -7.17 -5.96 9.84
N VAL A 27 -7.15 -6.35 8.56
CA VAL A 27 -8.32 -6.29 7.67
C VAL A 27 -8.49 -7.57 6.86
N SER A 28 -9.65 -7.69 6.19
CA SER A 28 -9.89 -8.79 5.26
C SER A 28 -9.08 -8.61 3.97
N GLN A 29 -8.76 -9.72 3.30
CA GLN A 29 -8.11 -9.66 1.98
C GLN A 29 -8.95 -8.91 0.92
N PRO A 30 -10.29 -9.09 0.83
CA PRO A 30 -11.13 -8.27 -0.06
C PRO A 30 -11.03 -6.77 0.23
N THR A 31 -10.94 -6.37 1.51
CA THR A 31 -10.75 -4.97 1.91
C THR A 31 -9.43 -4.42 1.36
N LEU A 32 -8.31 -5.11 1.60
CA LEU A 32 -7.01 -4.61 1.14
C LEU A 32 -6.93 -4.55 -0.39
N SER A 33 -7.34 -5.62 -1.07
CA SER A 33 -7.32 -5.65 -2.55
C SER A 33 -8.23 -4.61 -3.19
N GLY A 34 -9.43 -4.39 -2.64
CA GLY A 34 -10.33 -3.33 -3.09
C GLY A 34 -9.74 -1.94 -2.91
N GLN A 35 -9.03 -1.68 -1.82
CA GLN A 35 -8.40 -0.38 -1.57
C GLN A 35 -7.17 -0.14 -2.45
N ILE A 36 -6.35 -1.16 -2.72
CA ILE A 36 -5.27 -1.03 -3.69
C ILE A 36 -5.82 -0.70 -5.08
N ARG A 37 -6.89 -1.39 -5.50
CA ARG A 37 -7.52 -1.09 -6.79
C ARG A 37 -8.10 0.33 -6.84
N LYS A 38 -8.78 0.77 -5.77
CA LYS A 38 -9.28 2.14 -5.66
C LYS A 38 -8.15 3.16 -5.74
N LEU A 39 -7.00 2.88 -5.11
CA LEU A 39 -5.81 3.73 -5.19
C LEU A 39 -5.26 3.80 -6.62
N GLU A 40 -5.16 2.68 -7.32
CA GLU A 40 -4.78 2.64 -8.74
C GLU A 40 -5.74 3.46 -9.62
N ASP A 41 -7.05 3.30 -9.41
CA ASP A 41 -8.09 4.02 -10.15
C ASP A 41 -8.06 5.53 -9.87
N GLU A 42 -7.84 5.94 -8.62
CA GLU A 42 -7.75 7.35 -8.24
C GLU A 42 -6.50 8.03 -8.79
N LEU A 43 -5.36 7.31 -8.82
CA LEU A 43 -4.11 7.83 -9.35
C LEU A 43 -3.97 7.68 -10.87
N GLY A 44 -4.87 6.93 -11.52
CA GLY A 44 -4.83 6.66 -12.95
C GLY A 44 -3.60 5.84 -13.39
N VAL A 45 -3.00 5.07 -12.48
CA VAL A 45 -1.77 4.29 -12.72
C VAL A 45 -1.89 2.89 -12.15
N SER A 46 -1.43 1.89 -12.90
CA SER A 46 -1.30 0.52 -12.38
C SER A 46 -0.04 0.41 -11.51
N LEU A 47 -0.23 0.06 -10.24
CA LEU A 47 0.82 -0.16 -9.26
C LEU A 47 1.27 -1.62 -9.24
N LEU A 48 0.37 -2.54 -9.64
CA LEU A 48 0.64 -3.97 -9.72
C LEU A 48 0.55 -4.48 -11.16
N GLU A 49 1.33 -5.53 -11.44
CA GLU A 49 1.17 -6.29 -12.69
C GLU A 49 -0.11 -7.13 -12.67
N ARG A 50 -0.77 -7.28 -13.82
CA ARG A 50 -2.06 -8.00 -13.94
C ARG A 50 -1.94 -9.53 -13.93
N THR A 51 -0.84 -10.10 -13.45
CA THR A 51 -0.59 -11.56 -13.49
C THR A 51 -1.12 -12.24 -12.21
N SER A 52 -1.83 -13.36 -12.36
CA SER A 52 -2.68 -13.93 -11.29
C SER A 52 -1.96 -14.83 -10.27
N ARG A 53 -0.65 -15.06 -10.42
CA ARG A 53 0.08 -16.03 -9.57
C ARG A 53 0.94 -15.40 -8.50
N ARG A 54 1.37 -14.15 -8.67
CA ARG A 54 2.29 -13.47 -7.75
C ARG A 54 1.96 -11.98 -7.70
N VAL A 55 2.14 -11.38 -6.52
CA VAL A 55 2.11 -9.93 -6.38
C VAL A 55 3.42 -9.38 -6.94
N LEU A 56 3.34 -8.73 -8.09
CA LEU A 56 4.45 -8.04 -8.74
C LEU A 56 4.09 -6.57 -8.89
N PHE A 57 5.03 -5.69 -8.56
CA PHE A 57 4.85 -4.25 -8.65
C PHE A 57 5.39 -3.76 -9.99
N THR A 58 4.71 -2.79 -10.58
CA THR A 58 5.27 -2.00 -11.69
C THR A 58 6.36 -1.06 -11.18
N ASP A 59 7.16 -0.47 -12.08
CA ASP A 59 8.15 0.55 -11.69
C ASP A 59 7.49 1.77 -11.00
N ALA A 60 6.30 2.14 -11.47
CA ALA A 60 5.49 3.19 -10.85
C ALA A 60 5.01 2.75 -9.45
N GLY A 61 4.61 1.49 -9.30
CA GLY A 61 4.26 0.89 -8.01
C GLY A 61 5.39 0.93 -7.00
N LEU A 62 6.60 0.52 -7.40
CA LEU A 62 7.78 0.56 -6.54
C LEU A 62 8.17 2.00 -6.15
N SER A 63 8.09 2.93 -7.10
CA SER A 63 8.34 4.35 -6.84
C SER A 63 7.34 4.93 -5.83
N LEU A 64 6.05 4.58 -5.97
CA LEU A 64 5.02 5.01 -5.03
C LEU A 64 5.19 4.39 -3.65
N VAL A 65 5.58 3.11 -3.55
CA VAL A 65 5.90 2.45 -2.27
C VAL A 65 7.02 3.21 -1.54
N ALA A 66 8.11 3.55 -2.24
CA ALA A 66 9.22 4.28 -1.64
C ALA A 66 8.80 5.67 -1.14
N GLN A 67 7.92 6.36 -1.88
CA GLN A 67 7.39 7.65 -1.44
C GLN A 67 6.40 7.50 -0.28
N ALA A 68 5.55 6.47 -0.29
CA ALA A 68 4.59 6.17 0.76
C ALA A 68 5.29 5.90 2.10
N GLN A 69 6.40 5.15 2.09
CA GLN A 69 7.22 4.91 3.29
C GLN A 69 7.72 6.21 3.93
N LYS A 70 8.17 7.18 3.12
CA LYS A 70 8.60 8.50 3.61
C LYS A 70 7.44 9.27 4.23
N VAL A 71 6.28 9.29 3.57
CA VAL A 71 5.08 9.98 4.09
C VAL A 71 4.66 9.38 5.44
N LEU A 72 4.63 8.06 5.57
CA LEU A 72 4.28 7.38 6.82
C LEU A 72 5.27 7.69 7.94
N LEU A 73 6.57 7.81 7.62
CA LEU A 73 7.58 8.22 8.59
C LEU A 73 7.33 9.65 9.08
N GLU A 74 7.06 10.60 8.18
CA GLU A 74 6.77 11.99 8.56
C GLU A 74 5.50 12.10 9.41
N VAL A 75 4.45 11.33 9.10
CA VAL A 75 3.23 11.26 9.93
C VAL A 75 3.54 10.76 11.34
N LYS A 76 4.43 9.76 11.46
CA LYS A 76 4.87 9.26 12.76
C LYS A 76 5.64 10.34 13.54
N ILE A 77 6.58 11.03 12.90
CA ILE A 77 7.36 12.13 13.51
C ILE A 77 6.42 13.24 14.01
N LEU A 78 5.43 13.65 13.20
CA LEU A 78 4.45 14.66 13.61
C LEU A 78 3.68 14.25 14.87
N THR A 79 3.33 12.97 14.98
CA THR A 79 2.61 12.43 16.14
C THR A 79 3.50 12.45 17.38
N GLU A 80 4.76 12.07 17.24
CA GLU A 80 5.75 12.07 18.33
C GLU A 80 6.06 13.49 18.83
N LEU A 81 6.14 14.49 17.95
CA LEU A 81 6.38 15.89 18.34
C LEU A 81 5.19 16.55 19.04
N ALA A 82 3.98 16.09 18.77
CA ALA A 82 2.76 16.59 19.42
C ALA A 82 2.48 15.92 20.78
N SER A 83 3.29 14.92 21.15
CA SER A 83 3.21 14.17 22.42
C SER A 83 4.03 14.84 23.51
#